data_AF-A0A2H0UVD6-F1
#
_entry.id   AF-A0A2H0UVD6-F1
#
_cell.length_a   1.000
_cell.length_b   1.000
_cell.length_c   1.000
_cell.angle_alpha   90.00
_cell.angle_beta   90.00
_cell.angle_gamma   90.00
#
_symmetry.space_group_name_H-M   'P 1'
#
loop_
_entity.id
_entity.type
_entity.pdbx_description
1 polymer ?
#
loop_
_entity_poly.entity_id
_entity_poly.type
_entity_poly.pdbx_seq_one_letter_code
_entity_poly.pdbx_strand_id
1 'polypeptide(L)'
;MSKNLKTVLYFAVVLAVAVLVYFNYSSPSVFLPKVPEKTWVQIDPRQCNMNPWQEVVIDEPAPADDDSLIRSYYASQNVEVFDIKRKVTQEVVCLACSCPTGETVYLLVSNGDVNSMLAFGFQLSNPDGQP
;
A
#
# COMPACT_ATOMS: atom_id res chain seq x y z
N MET A 1 -23.17 -49.47 2.88
CA MET A 1 -22.01 -48.76 2.27
C MET A 1 -22.26 -47.26 1.95
N SER A 2 -23.45 -46.68 2.20
CA SER A 2 -23.82 -45.32 1.77
C SER A 2 -23.48 -44.18 2.77
N LYS A 3 -23.39 -44.46 4.08
CA LYS A 3 -23.16 -43.42 5.10
C LYS A 3 -21.79 -42.74 5.00
N ASN A 4 -20.77 -43.48 4.59
CA ASN A 4 -19.40 -42.96 4.47
C ASN A 4 -19.24 -41.98 3.30
N LEU A 5 -19.99 -42.16 2.21
CA LEU A 5 -19.89 -41.29 1.03
C LEU A 5 -20.46 -39.89 1.30
N LYS A 6 -21.58 -39.79 2.03
CA LYS A 6 -22.18 -38.51 2.40
C LYS A 6 -21.27 -37.70 3.33
N THR A 7 -20.64 -38.38 4.29
CA THR A 7 -19.69 -37.75 5.21
C THR A 7 -18.46 -37.24 4.48
N VAL A 8 -17.87 -38.04 3.58
CA VAL A 8 -16.71 -37.63 2.77
C VAL A 8 -17.05 -36.44 1.87
N LEU A 9 -18.21 -36.45 1.22
CA LEU A 9 -18.66 -35.34 0.37
C LEU A 9 -18.87 -34.05 1.18
N TYR A 10 -19.46 -34.16 2.38
CA TYR A 10 -19.65 -33.03 3.28
C TYR A 10 -18.32 -32.39 3.68
N PHE A 11 -17.34 -33.20 4.11
CA PHE A 11 -16.01 -32.67 4.46
C PHE A 11 -15.30 -32.03 3.26
N ALA A 12 -15.42 -32.62 2.06
CA ALA A 12 -14.85 -32.04 0.85
C ALA A 12 -15.45 -30.66 0.51
N VAL A 13 -16.77 -30.50 0.66
CA VAL A 13 -17.45 -29.22 0.43
C VAL A 13 -17.05 -28.19 1.49
N VAL A 14 -17.05 -28.56 2.78
CA VAL A 14 -16.64 -27.65 3.86
C VAL A 14 -15.20 -27.20 3.67
N LEU A 15 -14.30 -28.11 3.29
CA LEU A 15 -12.90 -27.79 3.05
C LEU A 15 -12.74 -26.90 1.81
N ALA A 16 -13.46 -27.16 0.72
CA ALA A 16 -13.46 -26.30 -0.47
C ALA A 16 -13.97 -24.89 -0.17
N VAL A 17 -15.04 -24.76 0.64
CA VAL A 17 -15.56 -23.45 1.07
C VAL A 17 -14.56 -22.74 1.98
N ALA A 18 -13.96 -23.45 2.95
CA ALA A 18 -12.94 -22.86 3.83
C ALA A 18 -11.71 -22.38 3.05
N VAL A 19 -11.28 -23.15 2.04
CA VAL A 19 -10.19 -22.78 1.13
C VAL A 19 -10.56 -21.55 0.31
N LEU A 20 -11.77 -21.51 -0.27
CA LEU A 20 -12.25 -20.34 -1.02
C LEU A 20 -12.34 -19.10 -0.12
N VAL A 21 -12.88 -19.23 1.10
CA VAL A 21 -12.94 -18.12 2.06
C VAL A 21 -11.53 -17.66 2.43
N TYR A 22 -10.61 -18.58 2.72
CA TYR A 22 -9.23 -18.25 3.03
C TYR A 22 -8.56 -17.48 1.89
N PHE A 23 -8.62 -17.98 0.65
CA PHE A 23 -8.02 -17.32 -0.51
C PHE A 23 -8.69 -15.98 -0.86
N ASN A 24 -9.98 -15.79 -0.58
CA ASN A 24 -10.67 -14.52 -0.82
C ASN A 24 -10.45 -13.49 0.32
N TYR A 25 -10.18 -13.95 1.55
CA TYR A 25 -9.95 -13.06 2.71
C TYR A 25 -8.47 -12.76 2.99
N SER A 26 -7.53 -13.52 2.43
CA SER A 26 -6.12 -13.16 2.51
C SER A 26 -5.85 -11.97 1.61
N SER A 27 -6.06 -10.75 2.14
CA SER A 27 -5.59 -9.52 1.48
C SER A 27 -4.12 -9.68 1.13
N PRO A 28 -3.69 -9.38 -0.10
CA PRO A 28 -2.29 -9.51 -0.47
C PRO A 28 -1.46 -8.61 0.45
N SER A 29 -0.60 -9.24 1.25
CA SER A 29 0.42 -8.52 1.99
C SER A 29 1.41 -7.93 0.98
N VAL A 30 1.78 -6.66 1.17
CA VAL A 30 2.86 -6.07 0.39
C VAL A 30 4.17 -6.50 1.04
N PHE A 31 5.01 -7.21 0.28
CA PHE A 31 6.33 -7.60 0.75
C PHE A 31 7.27 -6.39 0.76
N LEU A 32 7.74 -5.99 1.93
CA LEU A 32 8.69 -4.89 2.12
C LEU A 32 10.05 -5.46 2.55
N PRO A 33 10.97 -5.75 1.61
CA PRO A 33 12.25 -6.34 1.97
C PRO A 33 13.04 -5.39 2.86
N LYS A 34 13.70 -5.93 3.89
CA LYS A 34 14.70 -5.20 4.66
C LYS A 34 15.91 -4.91 3.77
N VAL A 35 16.27 -3.64 3.62
CA VAL A 35 17.42 -3.20 2.82
C VAL A 35 18.40 -2.47 3.74
N PRO A 36 19.71 -2.79 3.72
CA PRO A 36 20.71 -2.07 4.51
C PRO A 36 20.69 -0.57 4.25
N GLU A 37 20.80 0.21 5.33
CA GLU A 37 20.84 1.69 5.32
C GLU A 37 19.62 2.39 4.71
N LYS A 38 18.53 1.64 4.51
CA LYS A 38 17.27 2.17 3.99
C LYS A 38 16.11 1.75 4.87
N THR A 39 15.08 2.58 4.87
CA THR A 39 13.87 2.38 5.65
C THR A 39 12.66 2.58 4.76
N TRP A 40 11.70 1.66 4.89
CA TRP A 40 10.40 1.82 4.29
C TRP A 40 9.53 2.73 5.16
N VAL A 41 8.99 3.79 4.58
CA VAL A 41 7.99 4.67 5.18
C VAL A 41 6.68 4.54 4.43
N GLN A 42 5.56 4.85 5.07
CA GLN A 42 4.23 4.73 4.48
C GLN A 42 3.37 5.97 4.70
N ILE A 43 2.44 6.20 3.78
CA ILE A 43 1.40 7.22 3.88
C ILE A 43 0.13 6.70 3.20
N ASP A 44 -1.03 7.13 3.69
CA ASP A 44 -2.30 6.94 3.00
C ASP A 44 -2.60 8.22 2.20
N PRO A 45 -2.49 8.21 0.85
CA PRO A 45 -2.75 9.39 0.04
C PRO A 45 -4.18 9.87 0.21
N ARG A 46 -4.40 11.18 0.12
CA ARG A 46 -5.73 11.80 0.19
C ARG A 46 -6.35 11.99 -1.18
N GLN A 47 -7.67 12.03 -1.22
CA GLN A 47 -8.46 12.30 -2.42
C GLN A 47 -8.30 13.76 -2.90
N CYS A 48 -8.85 14.05 -4.09
CA CYS A 48 -8.91 15.39 -4.68
C CYS A 48 -7.54 16.08 -4.87
N ASN A 49 -6.50 15.31 -5.20
CA ASN A 49 -5.15 15.83 -5.43
C ASN A 49 -4.56 16.62 -4.26
N MET A 50 -4.96 16.30 -3.02
CA MET A 50 -4.49 16.99 -1.81
C MET A 50 -3.12 16.49 -1.31
N ASN A 51 -2.43 15.66 -2.09
CA ASN A 51 -1.09 15.20 -1.73
C ASN A 51 -0.03 16.15 -2.27
N PRO A 52 1.03 16.48 -1.50
CA PRO A 52 2.01 17.48 -1.93
C PRO A 52 2.67 17.21 -3.28
N TRP A 53 2.88 15.95 -3.63
CA TRP A 53 3.47 15.56 -4.92
C TRP A 53 2.52 15.75 -6.11
N GLN A 54 1.24 16.03 -5.88
CA GLN A 54 0.24 16.26 -6.92
C GLN A 54 0.02 17.76 -7.21
N GLU A 55 0.52 18.66 -6.36
CA GLU A 55 0.39 20.12 -6.54
C GLU A 55 1.26 20.65 -7.69
N VAL A 56 2.27 19.90 -8.13
CA VAL A 56 3.27 20.36 -9.13
C VAL A 56 2.74 20.32 -10.57
N VAL A 57 1.56 19.76 -10.82
CA VAL A 57 1.00 19.57 -12.17
C VAL A 57 0.02 20.70 -12.51
N ILE A 58 0.53 21.93 -12.69
CA ILE A 58 -0.32 23.07 -13.08
C ILE A 58 -0.17 23.42 -14.57
N ASP A 59 0.98 23.14 -15.22
CA ASP A 59 1.26 23.70 -16.56
C ASP A 59 1.85 22.74 -17.63
N GLU A 60 1.96 21.44 -17.35
CA GLU A 60 2.49 20.44 -18.29
C GLU A 60 1.49 19.27 -18.40
N PRO A 61 1.48 18.47 -19.49
CA PRO A 61 0.68 17.25 -19.49
C PRO A 61 1.06 16.44 -18.25
N ALA A 62 0.05 16.09 -17.44
CA ALA A 62 0.27 15.33 -16.21
C ALA A 62 1.20 14.15 -16.52
N PRO A 63 2.32 13.98 -15.78
CA PRO A 63 3.19 12.83 -16.01
C PRO A 63 2.37 11.54 -15.98
N ALA A 64 2.74 10.63 -16.87
CA ALA A 64 1.91 9.47 -17.20
C ALA A 64 1.72 8.49 -16.02
N ASP A 65 2.50 8.62 -14.94
CA ASP A 65 2.40 7.80 -13.75
C ASP A 65 2.64 8.60 -12.43
N ASP A 66 1.87 8.25 -11.39
CA ASP A 66 1.89 8.90 -10.06
C ASP A 66 3.21 8.64 -9.30
N ASP A 67 3.91 7.55 -9.62
CA ASP A 67 5.19 7.19 -9.01
C ASP A 67 6.31 8.17 -9.41
N SER A 68 6.30 8.62 -10.67
CA SER A 68 7.23 9.62 -11.20
C SER A 68 6.99 11.00 -10.58
N LEU A 69 5.74 11.35 -10.27
CA LEU A 69 5.42 12.55 -9.50
C LEU A 69 6.00 12.49 -8.10
N ILE A 70 5.77 11.38 -7.40
CA ILE A 70 6.31 11.14 -6.06
C ILE A 70 7.84 11.28 -6.09
N ARG A 71 8.52 10.57 -7.01
CA ARG A 71 9.99 10.61 -7.11
C ARG A 71 10.50 12.02 -7.40
N SER A 72 9.89 12.73 -8.36
CA SER A 72 10.32 14.07 -8.75
C SER A 72 10.09 15.09 -7.62
N TYR A 73 8.94 15.00 -6.94
CA TYR A 73 8.63 15.85 -5.80
C TYR A 73 9.65 15.67 -4.67
N TYR A 74 9.88 14.44 -4.21
CA TYR A 74 10.82 14.20 -3.11
C TYR A 74 12.28 14.46 -3.50
N ALA A 75 12.67 14.22 -4.76
CA ALA A 75 13.98 14.62 -5.25
C ALA A 75 14.19 16.14 -5.14
N SER A 76 13.16 16.95 -5.43
CA SER A 76 13.22 18.42 -5.24
C SER A 76 13.38 18.84 -3.78
N GLN A 77 13.02 17.95 -2.84
CA GLN A 77 13.19 18.12 -1.40
C GLN A 77 14.49 17.50 -0.86
N ASN A 78 15.42 17.12 -1.75
CA ASN A 78 16.67 16.41 -1.42
C ASN A 78 16.46 15.04 -0.76
N VAL A 79 15.36 14.35 -1.09
CA VAL A 79 15.10 12.97 -0.64
C VAL A 79 15.05 12.05 -1.85
N GLU A 80 15.93 11.04 -1.87
CA GLU A 80 15.92 10.00 -2.91
C GLU A 80 14.93 8.89 -2.54
N VAL A 81 13.97 8.63 -3.43
CA VAL A 81 13.05 7.49 -3.34
C VAL A 81 13.62 6.34 -4.15
N PHE A 82 14.08 5.29 -3.48
CA PHE A 82 14.70 4.12 -4.10
C PHE A 82 13.68 3.15 -4.70
N ASP A 83 12.54 2.96 -4.02
CA ASP A 83 11.49 2.03 -4.45
C ASP A 83 10.10 2.52 -3.98
N ILE A 84 9.05 2.14 -4.70
CA ILE A 84 7.66 2.50 -4.42
C ILE A 84 6.80 1.24 -4.47
N LYS A 85 5.94 1.06 -3.46
CA LYS A 85 4.94 -0.02 -3.43
C LYS A 85 3.59 0.53 -3.01
N ARG A 86 2.52 -0.14 -3.43
CA ARG A 86 1.14 0.24 -3.10
C ARG A 86 0.36 -0.96 -2.59
N LYS A 87 -0.50 -0.73 -1.60
CA LYS A 87 -1.45 -1.72 -1.09
C LYS A 87 -2.84 -1.12 -1.10
N VAL A 88 -3.80 -1.77 -1.74
CA VAL A 88 -5.22 -1.45 -1.51
C VAL A 88 -5.57 -1.89 -0.10
N THR A 89 -5.93 -0.94 0.75
CA THR A 89 -6.25 -1.16 2.17
C THR A 89 -7.74 -1.04 2.46
N GLN A 90 -8.50 -0.36 1.60
CA GLN A 90 -9.94 -0.20 1.74
C GLN A 90 -10.62 -0.26 0.37
N GLU A 91 -11.60 -1.15 0.22
CA GLU A 91 -12.40 -1.25 -1.02
C GLU A 91 -13.50 -0.18 -1.09
N VAL A 92 -13.96 0.30 0.07
CA VAL A 92 -14.97 1.35 0.18
C VAL A 92 -14.36 2.53 0.92
N VAL A 93 -14.22 3.65 0.20
CA VAL A 93 -13.71 4.91 0.74
C VAL A 93 -14.84 5.94 0.81
N CYS A 94 -14.73 6.88 1.73
CA CYS A 94 -15.57 8.08 1.67
C CYS A 94 -15.19 8.94 0.44
N LEU A 95 -16.09 9.83 0.01
CA LEU A 95 -15.91 10.69 -1.18
C LEU A 95 -15.47 12.12 -0.84
N ALA A 96 -15.09 12.40 0.41
CA ALA A 96 -14.66 13.73 0.82
C ALA A 96 -13.16 13.90 0.56
N CYS A 97 -12.72 15.09 0.16
CA CYS A 97 -11.32 15.32 -0.20
C CYS A 97 -10.31 15.05 0.94
N SER A 98 -10.74 15.16 2.20
CA SER A 98 -9.91 14.81 3.35
C SER A 98 -9.72 13.30 3.56
N CYS A 99 -10.47 12.46 2.85
CA CYS A 99 -10.43 11.01 2.98
C CYS A 99 -9.20 10.41 2.29
N PRO A 100 -8.66 9.30 2.82
CA PRO A 100 -7.74 8.46 2.09
C PRO A 100 -8.31 7.96 0.76
N THR A 101 -7.44 7.69 -0.21
CA THR A 101 -7.80 7.10 -1.52
C THR A 101 -8.15 5.61 -1.44
N GLY A 102 -7.91 4.96 -0.30
CA GLY A 102 -8.15 3.53 -0.09
C GLY A 102 -6.94 2.66 -0.39
N GLU A 103 -5.79 3.29 -0.63
CA GLU A 103 -4.49 2.63 -0.69
C GLU A 103 -3.50 3.23 0.32
N THR A 104 -2.48 2.44 0.64
CA THR A 104 -1.28 2.88 1.34
C THR A 104 -0.12 2.83 0.36
N VAL A 105 0.62 3.93 0.28
CA VAL A 105 1.85 4.07 -0.50
C VAL A 105 3.05 3.89 0.41
N TYR A 106 4.00 3.06 -0.01
CA TYR A 106 5.24 2.77 0.69
C TYR A 106 6.41 3.29 -0.13
N LEU A 107 7.32 4.02 0.51
CA LEU A 107 8.54 4.54 -0.11
C LEU A 107 9.76 3.98 0.61
N LEU A 108 10.71 3.46 -0.15
CA LEU A 108 12.02 3.09 0.37
C LEU A 108 12.94 4.32 0.28
N VAL A 109 13.41 4.81 1.41
CA VAL A 109 14.28 6.01 1.52
C VAL A 109 15.56 5.69 2.29
N SER A 110 16.53 6.60 2.27
CA SER A 110 17.72 6.51 3.12
C SER A 110 17.33 6.61 4.60
N ASN A 111 18.06 5.91 5.48
CA ASN A 111 17.89 6.07 6.92
C ASN A 111 18.06 7.52 7.39
N GLY A 112 18.89 8.31 6.69
CA GLY A 112 19.10 9.73 6.99
C GLY A 112 17.88 10.62 6.74
N ASP A 113 16.99 10.20 5.82
CA ASP A 113 15.85 11.01 5.37
C ASP A 113 14.56 10.70 6.14
N VAL A 114 14.58 9.69 7.02
CA VAL A 114 13.40 9.24 7.77
C VAL A 114 12.75 10.38 8.53
N ASN A 115 13.52 11.22 9.23
CA ASN A 115 12.97 12.35 9.98
C ASN A 115 12.26 13.37 9.08
N SER A 116 12.81 13.63 7.88
CA SER A 116 12.18 14.49 6.87
C SER A 116 10.86 13.87 6.40
N MET A 117 10.85 12.57 6.12
CA MET A 117 9.64 11.85 5.72
C MET A 117 8.55 11.88 6.79
N LEU A 118 8.91 11.70 8.06
CA LEU A 118 7.96 11.83 9.18
C LEU A 118 7.40 13.25 9.27
N ALA A 119 8.22 14.28 9.04
CA ALA A 119 7.76 15.67 8.99
C ALA A 119 6.82 15.95 7.81
N PHE A 120 6.97 15.22 6.69
CA PHE A 120 6.04 15.24 5.56
C PHE A 120 4.74 14.45 5.79
N GLY A 121 4.57 13.84 6.97
CA GLY A 121 3.36 13.11 7.35
C GLY A 121 3.40 11.62 7.07
N PHE A 122 4.55 11.07 6.67
CA PHE A 122 4.72 9.62 6.62
C PHE A 122 4.83 9.02 8.02
N GLN A 123 4.64 7.71 8.06
CA GLN A 123 4.87 6.88 9.24
C GLN A 123 5.92 5.83 8.89
N LEU A 124 6.62 5.29 9.90
CA LEU A 124 7.46 4.12 9.68
C LEU A 124 6.57 2.96 9.24
N SER A 125 6.94 2.29 8.15
CA SER A 125 6.23 1.06 7.78
C SER A 125 6.85 -0.12 8.51
N ASN A 126 6.00 -1.01 8.99
CA ASN A 126 6.46 -2.25 9.60
C ASN A 126 6.62 -3.29 8.49
N PRO A 127 7.85 -3.72 8.14
CA PRO A 127 8.08 -4.64 7.02
C PRO A 127 7.39 -6.00 7.18
N ASP A 128 6.96 -6.33 8.40
CA ASP A 128 6.30 -7.59 8.76
C ASP A 128 4.75 -7.49 8.74
N GLY A 129 4.18 -6.34 8.39
CA GLY A 129 2.74 -6.20 8.16
C GLY A 129 1.84 -6.43 9.38
N GLN A 130 2.37 -6.33 10.60
CA GLN A 130 1.56 -6.34 11.81
C GLN A 130 1.28 -4.91 12.29
N PRO A 131 0.02 -4.58 12.64
CA PRO A 131 -0.35 -3.29 13.24
C PRO A 131 0.41 -3.02 14.55
#